data_AF-A0A3D4W2L9-F1
#
_entry.id   AF-A0A3D4W2L9-F1
#
_cell.length_a   1.000
_cell.length_b   1.000
_cell.length_c   1.000
_cell.angle_alpha   90.00
_cell.angle_beta   90.00
_cell.angle_gamma   90.00
#
_symmetry.space_group_name_H-M   'P 1'
#
loop_
_entity.id
_entity.type
_entity.pdbx_description
1 polymer ?
#
loop_
_entity_poly.entity_id
_entity_poly.type
_entity_poly.pdbx_seq_one_letter_code
_entity_poly.pdbx_strand_id
1 'polypeptide(L)'
;MFFGFQLTCGLMLVFYGYSVMKNPRVWGDQGRQAVKAENFPEYCRQNGLFFLKAGFLMALIGALDALVTLSGLLYVLLYLFGLAFAFYPLTRWCKENEGFSWPWPRVESEKKRIKKLRQQQEAEKAEREEK
;
A
#
# COMPACT_ATOMS: atom_id res chain seq x y z
N MET A 1 1.89 16.35 17.62
CA MET A 1 3.08 15.52 17.30
C MET A 1 4.23 16.47 17.00
N PHE A 2 5.49 16.02 16.94
CA PHE A 2 6.60 16.92 16.55
C PHE A 2 6.44 17.32 15.07
N PHE A 3 6.28 18.61 14.77
CA PHE A 3 6.12 19.15 13.41
C PHE A 3 7.13 18.56 12.41
N GLY A 4 8.41 18.52 12.79
CA GLY A 4 9.47 17.99 11.92
C GLY A 4 9.30 16.52 11.56
N PHE A 5 8.73 15.71 12.46
CA PHE A 5 8.46 14.29 12.20
C PHE A 5 7.30 14.12 11.21
N GLN A 6 6.19 14.85 11.43
CA GLN A 6 5.04 14.79 10.52
C GLN A 6 5.39 15.28 9.12
N LEU A 7 6.15 16.38 9.01
CA LEU A 7 6.59 16.91 7.74
C LEU A 7 7.48 15.91 7.01
N THR A 8 8.46 15.32 7.71
CA THR A 8 9.36 14.32 7.12
C THR A 8 8.59 13.09 6.63
N CYS A 9 7.72 12.52 7.48
CA CYS A 9 6.90 11.38 7.09
C CYS A 9 5.95 11.72 5.93
N GLY A 10 5.31 12.89 5.98
CA GLY A 10 4.40 13.35 4.93
C GLY A 10 5.11 13.48 3.58
N LEU A 11 6.27 14.15 3.55
CA LEU A 11 7.08 14.27 2.33
C LEU A 11 7.56 12.91 1.82
N MET A 12 8.02 12.02 2.72
CA MET A 12 8.42 10.66 2.34
C MET A 12 7.28 9.90 1.64
N LEU A 13 6.05 9.98 2.17
CA LEU A 13 4.88 9.35 1.55
C LEU A 13 4.51 9.99 0.21
N VAL A 14 4.65 11.32 0.06
CA VAL A 14 4.45 12.01 -1.21
C VAL A 14 5.45 11.51 -2.26
N PHE A 15 6.73 11.47 -1.91
CA PHE A 15 7.79 10.98 -2.80
C PHE A 15 7.57 9.52 -3.18
N TYR A 16 7.21 8.68 -2.20
CA TYR A 16 6.89 7.28 -2.45
C TYR A 16 5.69 7.14 -3.39
N GLY A 17 4.59 7.85 -3.12
CA GLY A 17 3.39 7.83 -3.95
C GLY A 17 3.68 8.27 -5.39
N TYR A 18 4.45 9.34 -5.56
CA TYR A 18 4.92 9.78 -6.87
C TYR A 18 5.75 8.73 -7.60
N SER A 19 6.69 8.11 -6.91
CA SER A 19 7.60 7.10 -7.48
C SER A 19 6.83 5.86 -7.94
N VAL A 20 5.84 5.42 -7.16
CA VAL A 20 4.96 4.29 -7.50
C VAL A 20 4.11 4.61 -8.74
N MET A 21 3.57 5.83 -8.85
CA MET A 21 2.81 6.25 -10.04
C MET A 21 3.69 6.31 -11.31
N LYS A 22 4.96 6.66 -11.18
CA LYS A 22 5.89 6.75 -12.32
C LYS A 22 6.49 5.40 -12.72
N ASN A 23 6.74 4.53 -11.75
CA ASN A 23 7.32 3.21 -11.98
C ASN A 23 6.62 2.18 -11.08
N PRO A 24 5.68 1.39 -11.62
CA PRO A 24 4.98 0.35 -10.87
C PRO A 24 5.90 -0.72 -10.27
N ARG A 25 7.17 -0.82 -10.69
CA ARG A 25 8.16 -1.73 -10.09
C ARG A 25 8.63 -1.29 -8.71
N VAL A 26 8.44 -0.02 -8.35
CA VAL A 26 8.70 0.49 -7.00
C VAL A 26 7.69 -0.07 -6.02
N TRP A 27 6.50 -0.41 -6.51
CA TRP A 27 5.55 -1.21 -5.76
C TRP A 27 6.09 -2.64 -5.62
N GLY A 28 6.10 -3.16 -4.39
CA GLY A 28 6.58 -4.51 -4.11
C GLY A 28 5.69 -5.59 -4.74
N ASP A 29 6.04 -6.85 -4.51
CA ASP A 29 5.27 -7.98 -5.04
C ASP A 29 3.86 -8.13 -4.43
N GLN A 30 3.55 -7.34 -3.40
CA GLN A 30 2.22 -7.26 -2.80
C GLN A 30 1.22 -6.72 -3.82
N GLY A 31 0.27 -7.55 -4.24
CA GLY A 31 -0.71 -7.20 -5.28
C GLY A 31 -0.32 -7.66 -6.68
N ARG A 32 0.96 -7.94 -6.99
CA ARG A 32 1.36 -8.48 -8.30
C ARG A 32 0.73 -9.84 -8.62
N GLN A 33 0.45 -10.61 -7.59
CA GLN A 33 -0.16 -11.94 -7.71
C GLN A 33 -1.67 -11.93 -7.42
N ALA A 34 -2.19 -10.86 -6.83
CA ALA A 34 -3.59 -10.78 -6.38
C ALA A 34 -4.46 -9.88 -7.28
N VAL A 35 -3.84 -8.96 -8.01
CA VAL A 35 -4.49 -8.10 -9.00
C VAL A 35 -4.27 -8.71 -10.37
N LYS A 36 -5.28 -8.63 -11.24
CA LYS A 36 -5.13 -9.02 -12.64
C LYS A 36 -3.94 -8.28 -13.28
N ALA A 37 -3.13 -8.98 -14.05
CA ALA A 37 -1.91 -8.42 -14.64
C ALA A 37 -2.18 -7.16 -15.51
N GLU A 38 -3.34 -7.13 -16.19
CA GLU A 38 -3.81 -6.00 -17.00
C GLU A 38 -4.09 -4.74 -16.17
N ASN A 39 -4.56 -4.90 -14.94
CA ASN A 39 -4.95 -3.80 -14.05
C ASN A 39 -3.82 -3.37 -13.11
N PHE A 40 -2.72 -4.12 -13.05
CA PHE A 40 -1.63 -3.86 -12.11
C PHE A 40 -1.02 -2.45 -12.22
N PRO A 41 -0.75 -1.88 -13.41
CA PRO A 41 -0.23 -0.52 -13.52
C PRO A 41 -1.19 0.53 -12.94
N GLU A 42 -2.49 0.37 -13.17
CA GLU A 42 -3.53 1.27 -12.68
C GLU A 42 -3.74 1.10 -11.17
N TYR A 43 -3.73 -0.14 -10.67
CA TYR A 43 -3.71 -0.43 -9.23
C TYR A 43 -2.54 0.28 -8.52
N CYS A 44 -1.33 0.20 -9.09
CA CYS A 44 -0.16 0.91 -8.57
C CYS A 44 -0.37 2.43 -8.62
N ARG A 45 -0.95 2.97 -9.70
CA ARG A 45 -1.28 4.39 -9.81
C ARG A 45 -2.26 4.84 -8.74
N GLN A 46 -3.32 4.08 -8.49
CA GLN A 46 -4.33 4.36 -7.45
C GLN A 46 -3.72 4.31 -6.04
N ASN A 47 -2.87 3.30 -5.77
CA ASN A 47 -2.11 3.23 -4.53
C ASN A 47 -1.20 4.44 -4.37
N GLY A 48 -0.43 4.78 -5.41
CA GLY A 48 0.46 5.93 -5.40
C GLY A 48 -0.30 7.24 -5.17
N LEU A 49 -1.50 7.40 -5.73
CA LEU A 49 -2.37 8.54 -5.51
C LEU A 49 -2.87 8.62 -4.06
N PHE A 50 -3.20 7.49 -3.43
CA PHE A 50 -3.51 7.42 -2.01
C PHE A 50 -2.33 7.90 -1.15
N PHE A 51 -1.12 7.38 -1.37
CA PHE A 51 0.07 7.79 -0.62
C PHE A 51 0.41 9.26 -0.82
N LEU A 52 0.24 9.78 -2.03
CA LEU A 52 0.45 11.19 -2.32
C LEU A 52 -0.54 12.08 -1.55
N LYS A 53 -1.83 11.73 -1.56
CA LYS A 53 -2.86 12.47 -0.82
C LYS A 53 -2.67 12.36 0.69
N ALA A 54 -2.39 11.16 1.20
CA ALA A 54 -2.15 10.92 2.63
C ALA A 54 -0.88 11.64 3.12
N GLY A 55 0.20 11.60 2.35
CA GLY A 55 1.44 12.30 2.65
C GLY A 55 1.27 13.83 2.65
N PHE A 56 0.57 14.36 1.63
CA PHE A 56 0.25 15.79 1.58
C PHE A 56 -0.59 16.22 2.77
N LEU A 57 -1.62 15.45 3.12
CA LEU A 57 -2.46 15.70 4.28
C LEU A 57 -1.65 15.70 5.58
N MET A 58 -0.77 14.72 5.76
CA MET A 58 0.14 14.66 6.91
C MET A 58 1.02 15.90 7.05
N ALA A 59 1.64 16.32 5.94
CA ALA A 59 2.50 17.50 5.92
C ALA A 59 1.69 18.78 6.20
N LEU A 60 0.49 18.90 5.61
CA LEU A 60 -0.40 20.04 5.79
C LEU A 60 -0.88 20.17 7.24
N ILE A 61 -1.32 19.06 7.86
CA ILE A 61 -1.77 19.08 9.27
C ILE A 61 -0.61 19.43 10.19
N GLY A 62 0.58 18.88 9.95
CA GLY A 62 1.78 19.24 10.71
C GLY A 62 2.11 20.73 10.61
N ALA A 63 2.10 21.29 9.39
CA ALA A 63 2.34 22.71 9.17
C ALA A 63 1.26 23.58 9.82
N LEU A 64 0.00 23.16 9.75
CA LEU A 64 -1.10 23.88 10.38
C LEU A 64 -0.96 23.89 11.91
N ASP A 65 -0.62 22.76 12.54
CA ASP A 65 -0.38 22.66 13.99
C ASP A 65 0.76 23.55 14.48
N ALA A 66 1.78 23.73 13.64
CA ALA A 66 2.89 24.64 13.92
C ALA A 66 2.49 26.13 13.85
N LEU A 67 1.48 26.47 13.04
CA LEU A 67 0.99 27.85 12.89
C LEU A 67 -0.10 28.20 13.90
N VAL A 68 -1.03 27.27 14.12
CA VAL A 68 -2.17 27.42 15.03
C VAL A 68 -2.26 26.13 15.84
N THR A 69 -2.01 26.20 17.15
CA THR A 69 -2.04 25.02 18.02
C THR A 69 -3.38 24.28 17.86
N LEU A 70 -3.35 23.08 17.27
CA LEU A 70 -4.57 22.31 17.03
C LEU A 70 -4.95 21.54 18.30
N SER A 71 -6.24 21.52 18.59
CA SER A 71 -6.74 20.62 19.64
C SER A 71 -6.57 19.16 19.22
N GLY A 72 -6.34 18.27 20.19
CA GLY A 72 -6.19 16.84 19.91
C GLY A 72 -7.41 16.23 19.21
N LEU A 73 -8.63 16.69 19.54
CA LEU A 73 -9.85 16.24 18.85
C LEU A 73 -9.85 16.66 17.39
N LEU A 74 -9.54 17.93 17.10
CA LEU A 74 -9.47 18.43 15.73
C LEU A 74 -8.42 17.68 14.91
N TYR A 75 -7.26 17.40 15.52
CA TYR A 75 -6.21 16.61 14.91
C TYR A 75 -6.71 15.21 14.49
N VAL A 76 -7.37 14.49 15.40
CA VAL A 76 -7.95 13.17 15.12
C VAL A 76 -8.99 13.26 14.00
N LEU A 77 -9.89 14.25 14.03
CA LEU A 77 -10.92 14.41 13.00
C LEU A 77 -10.29 14.66 11.63
N LEU A 78 -9.30 15.55 11.53
CA LEU A 78 -8.61 15.86 10.27
C LEU A 78 -7.95 14.61 9.68
N TYR A 79 -7.31 13.79 10.52
CA TYR A 79 -6.71 12.54 10.07
C TYR A 79 -7.76 11.52 9.63
N LEU A 80 -8.81 11.29 10.41
CA LEU A 80 -9.84 10.31 10.07
C LEU A 80 -10.58 10.68 8.78
N PHE A 81 -11.10 11.91 8.69
CA PHE A 81 -11.83 12.35 7.50
C PHE A 81 -10.92 12.45 6.28
N GLY A 82 -9.72 12.98 6.47
CA GLY A 82 -8.75 13.16 5.41
C GLY A 82 -8.24 11.85 4.81
N LEU A 83 -7.89 10.88 5.67
CA LEU A 83 -7.47 9.56 5.23
C LEU A 83 -8.63 8.78 4.62
N ALA A 84 -9.84 8.87 5.19
CA ALA A 84 -11.03 8.24 4.60
C ALA A 84 -11.30 8.77 3.18
N PHE A 85 -11.19 10.09 2.98
CA PHE A 85 -11.35 10.71 1.68
C PHE A 85 -10.26 10.27 0.68
N ALA A 86 -9.01 10.18 1.13
CA ALA A 86 -7.92 9.66 0.30
C ALA A 86 -8.08 8.17 -0.05
N PHE A 87 -8.63 7.39 0.87
CA PHE A 87 -8.76 5.93 0.76
C PHE A 87 -10.00 5.49 -0.04
N TYR A 88 -11.07 6.28 -0.02
CA TYR A 88 -12.33 5.95 -0.69
C TYR A 88 -12.19 5.68 -2.20
N PRO A 89 -11.49 6.52 -3.01
CA PRO A 89 -11.30 6.23 -4.43
C PRO A 89 -10.55 4.92 -4.70
N LEU A 90 -9.55 4.60 -3.87
CA LEU A 90 -8.76 3.38 -4.00
C LEU A 90 -9.63 2.14 -3.74
N THR A 91 -10.35 2.11 -2.60
CA THR A 91 -11.24 0.99 -2.26
C THR A 91 -12.35 0.80 -3.27
N ARG A 92 -12.94 1.89 -3.77
CA ARG A 92 -13.95 1.86 -4.81
C ARG A 92 -13.42 1.25 -6.09
N TRP A 93 -12.26 1.70 -6.57
CA TRP A 93 -11.63 1.17 -7.78
C TRP A 93 -11.32 -0.33 -7.64
N CYS A 94 -10.78 -0.75 -6.48
CA CYS A 94 -10.50 -2.15 -6.19
C CYS A 94 -11.76 -3.02 -6.26
N LYS A 95 -12.87 -2.54 -5.69
CA LYS A 95 -14.15 -3.25 -5.72
C LYS A 95 -14.71 -3.38 -7.13
N GLU A 96 -14.60 -2.33 -7.93
CA GLU A 96 -15.15 -2.28 -9.30
C GLU A 96 -14.35 -3.15 -10.30
N ASN A 97 -13.01 -3.20 -10.19
CA ASN A 97 -12.15 -3.85 -11.19
C ASN A 97 -11.68 -5.26 -10.80
N GLU A 98 -11.48 -5.51 -9.50
CA GLU A 98 -10.89 -6.74 -8.98
C GLU A 98 -11.82 -7.54 -8.07
N GLY A 99 -12.96 -6.96 -7.64
CA GLY A 99 -13.94 -7.61 -6.79
C GLY A 99 -13.57 -7.70 -5.30
N PHE A 100 -12.37 -7.24 -4.90
CA PHE A 100 -11.99 -7.13 -3.50
C PHE A 100 -12.23 -5.71 -2.96
N SER A 101 -12.73 -5.60 -1.73
CA SER A 101 -12.95 -4.29 -1.08
C SER A 101 -11.70 -3.76 -0.37
N TRP A 102 -10.74 -4.63 -0.05
CA TRP A 102 -9.52 -4.27 0.67
C TRP A 102 -8.33 -4.15 -0.29
N PRO A 103 -7.73 -2.96 -0.47
CA PRO A 103 -6.71 -2.70 -1.49
C PRO A 103 -5.46 -3.57 -1.40
N TRP A 104 -5.14 -4.09 -0.21
CA TRP A 104 -3.93 -4.88 0.03
C TRP A 104 -4.29 -6.30 0.45
N PRO A 105 -4.78 -7.14 -0.47
CA PRO A 105 -5.16 -8.51 -0.16
C PRO A 105 -3.95 -9.31 0.36
N ARG A 106 -4.21 -10.23 1.28
CA ARG A 106 -3.16 -11.12 1.79
C ARG A 106 -2.73 -12.08 0.68
N VAL A 107 -1.44 -12.06 0.37
CA VAL A 107 -0.82 -12.99 -0.59
C VAL A 107 0.01 -14.00 0.19
N GLU A 108 0.04 -15.26 -0.27
CA GLU A 108 0.95 -16.26 0.30
C GLU A 108 2.40 -15.81 0.07
N SER A 109 3.22 -15.87 1.12
CA SER A 109 4.59 -15.43 1.00
C SER A 109 5.38 -16.33 0.05
N GLU A 110 6.25 -15.73 -0.74
CA GLU A 110 7.12 -16.46 -1.67
C GLU A 110 7.96 -17.52 -0.93
N LYS A 111 8.38 -17.22 0.31
CA LYS A 111 9.06 -18.19 1.20
C LYS A 111 8.23 -19.45 1.46
N LYS A 112 6.92 -19.31 1.73
CA LYS A 112 6.04 -20.46 1.94
C LYS A 112 5.89 -21.27 0.65
N ARG A 113 5.79 -20.59 -0.49
CA ARG A 113 5.70 -21.23 -1.81
C ARG A 113 6.98 -21.99 -2.18
N ILE A 114 8.15 -21.38 -1.98
CA ILE A 114 9.46 -22.03 -2.20
C ILE A 114 9.62 -23.25 -1.28
N LYS A 115 9.18 -23.17 -0.02
CA LYS A 115 9.21 -24.32 0.89
C LYS A 115 8.35 -25.48 0.37
N LYS A 116 7.12 -25.21 -0.07
CA LYS A 116 6.23 -26.23 -0.67
C LYS A 116 6.86 -26.86 -1.92
N LEU A 117 7.45 -26.04 -2.80
CA LEU A 117 8.12 -26.52 -4.01
C LEU A 117 9.30 -27.45 -3.70
N ARG A 118 10.12 -27.12 -2.69
CA ARG A 118 11.22 -28.02 -2.26
C ARG A 118 10.70 -29.34 -1.72
N GLN A 119 9.66 -29.30 -0.90
CA GLN A 119 9.04 -30.52 -0.36
C GLN A 119 8.47 -31.42 -1.48
N GLN A 120 7.87 -30.83 -2.52
CA GLN A 120 7.40 -31.58 -3.69
C GLN A 120 8.56 -32.21 -4.46
N GLN A 121 9.65 -31.47 -4.69
CA GLN A 121 10.84 -31.99 -5.36
C GLN A 121 11.54 -33.11 -4.58
N GLU A 122 11.59 -33.02 -3.25
CA GLU A 122 12.14 -34.07 -2.39
C GLU A 122 11.25 -35.33 -2.43
N ALA A 123 9.92 -35.17 -2.39
CA ALA A 123 8.97 -36.28 -2.51
C ALA A 123 9.06 -36.97 -3.89
N GLU A 124 9.12 -36.20 -4.98
CA GLU A 124 9.27 -36.75 -6.34
C GLU A 124 10.59 -37.50 -6.54
N LYS A 125 11.68 -37.07 -5.88
CA LYS A 125 12.96 -37.78 -5.90
C LYS A 125 12.89 -39.09 -5.13
N ALA A 126 12.30 -39.08 -3.93
CA ALA A 126 12.11 -40.29 -3.13
C ALA A 126 11.26 -41.33 -3.88
N GLU A 127 10.14 -40.92 -4.50
CA GLU A 127 9.30 -41.81 -5.32
C GLU A 127 10.02 -42.35 -6.57
N ARG A 128 10.97 -41.61 -7.12
CA ARG A 128 11.79 -42.05 -8.27
C ARG A 128 12.92 -43.00 -7.85
N GLU A 129 13.44 -42.87 -6.63
CA GLU A 129 14.46 -43.76 -6.07
C GLU A 129 13.86 -45.07 -5.54
N GLU A 130 12.58 -45.08 -5.17
CA GLU A 130 11.83 -46.30 -4.78
C GLU A 130 11.29 -47.12 -5.97
N LYS A 131 11.39 -46.62 -7.21
CA LYS A 131 11.00 -47.32 -8.45
C LYS A 131 12.20 -47.88 -9.21
#